data_AF-B1V2Q3-F1
#
_entry.id   AF-B1V2Q3-F1
#
_cell.length_a   1.000
_cell.length_b   1.000
_cell.length_c   1.000
_cell.angle_alpha   90.00
_cell.angle_beta   90.00
_cell.angle_gamma   90.00
#
_symmetry.space_group_name_H-M   'P 1'
#
loop_
_entity.id
_entity.type
_entity.pdbx_description
1 polymer ?
#
loop_
_entity_poly.entity_id
_entity_poly.type
_entity_poly.pdbx_seq_one_letter_code
_entity_poly.pdbx_strand_id
1 'polypeptide(L)'
;MKKRLIFMLSILLLISFAFIGCSSSNNDKYQSEKTNTSESQSNKTYKLKFGELVEFNTNDNTLIIKAKISPSYSNKTTISQNGYNVEDIILNQGGDSFDEIQYWAVADMDDGSESKVISFTLNKDQINAIKNKQIVGNQIVDKATDVWILPSLLN
;
A
#
# COMPACT_ATOMS: atom_id res chain seq x y z
N MET A 1 29.79 8.41 48.01
CA MET A 1 30.95 8.96 47.27
C MET A 1 30.43 9.62 46.00
N LYS A 2 30.80 10.90 45.80
CA LYS A 2 31.08 11.64 44.54
C LYS A 2 30.15 11.40 43.33
N LYS A 3 29.58 12.38 42.61
CA LYS A 3 29.63 13.86 42.59
C LYS A 3 28.46 14.34 41.68
N ARG A 4 28.00 15.57 41.95
CA ARG A 4 27.04 16.37 41.17
C ARG A 4 27.63 16.78 39.81
N LEU A 5 26.79 17.07 38.80
CA LEU A 5 26.82 18.35 38.08
C LEU A 5 25.58 18.57 37.18
N ILE A 6 24.83 19.62 37.49
CA ILE A 6 23.85 20.30 36.64
C ILE A 6 24.61 21.37 35.86
N PHE A 7 24.35 21.52 34.57
CA PHE A 7 24.63 22.76 33.84
C PHE A 7 23.47 23.10 32.89
N MET A 8 22.85 24.24 33.19
CA MET A 8 21.92 25.02 32.38
C MET A 8 22.72 26.17 31.76
N LEU A 9 22.55 26.45 30.45
CA LEU A 9 22.55 27.78 29.79
C LEU A 9 22.61 27.53 28.26
N SER A 10 21.53 27.76 27.50
CA SER A 10 21.05 29.05 26.97
C SER A 10 21.95 29.62 25.88
N ILE A 11 21.47 29.70 24.63
CA ILE A 11 21.26 30.96 23.89
C ILE A 11 20.81 30.68 22.44
N LEU A 12 19.73 31.38 22.11
CA LEU A 12 19.07 31.54 20.83
C LEU A 12 19.98 32.28 19.84
N LEU A 13 20.05 31.88 18.57
CA LEU A 13 20.44 32.79 17.49
C LEU A 13 19.48 32.67 16.31
N LEU A 14 18.60 33.67 16.23
CA LEU A 14 17.84 34.04 15.04
C LEU A 14 18.81 34.63 14.00
N ILE A 15 18.76 34.12 12.77
CA ILE A 15 19.31 34.83 11.61
C ILE A 15 18.23 34.89 10.54
N SER A 16 17.50 36.00 10.55
CA SER A 16 16.71 36.50 9.43
C SER A 16 17.60 37.44 8.62
N PHE A 17 17.98 37.04 7.41
CA PHE A 17 18.47 37.97 6.39
C PHE A 17 17.39 38.13 5.32
N ALA A 18 16.65 39.24 5.41
CA ALA A 18 15.95 39.79 4.26
C ALA A 18 16.98 40.57 3.42
N PHE A 19 17.26 40.10 2.22
CA PHE A 19 17.90 40.91 1.18
C PHE A 19 16.83 41.39 0.20
N ILE A 20 16.65 42.71 0.14
CA ILE A 20 15.98 43.44 -0.94
C ILE A 20 17.07 43.91 -1.89
N GLY A 21 16.90 43.63 -3.19
CA GLY A 21 17.76 44.13 -4.26
C GLY A 21 17.07 44.06 -5.62
N CYS A 22 16.66 45.22 -6.13
CA CYS A 22 16.25 45.46 -7.52
C CYS A 22 17.43 45.32 -8.50
N SER A 23 17.17 44.93 -9.75
CA SER A 23 17.54 45.67 -10.99
C SER A 23 17.77 44.76 -12.22
N SER A 24 17.05 45.10 -13.30
CA SER A 24 17.39 45.06 -14.75
C SER A 24 17.93 43.79 -15.45
N SER A 25 17.10 43.31 -16.39
CA SER A 25 17.39 42.86 -17.78
C SER A 25 18.60 41.96 -18.06
N ASN A 26 18.34 40.69 -18.39
CA ASN A 26 18.46 40.16 -19.76
C ASN A 26 18.15 38.67 -19.82
N ASN A 27 17.68 38.26 -21.02
CA ASN A 27 17.36 36.91 -21.44
C ASN A 27 18.43 35.89 -21.08
N ASP A 28 18.03 34.77 -20.47
CA ASP A 28 18.66 33.48 -20.71
C ASP A 28 17.70 32.31 -20.41
N LYS A 29 17.92 31.24 -21.17
CA LYS A 29 17.05 30.08 -21.38
C LYS A 29 16.65 29.38 -20.07
N TYR A 30 15.35 29.32 -19.80
CA TYR A 30 14.79 28.37 -18.83
C TYR A 30 14.83 26.96 -19.41
N GLN A 31 15.89 26.21 -19.10
CA GLN A 31 15.75 24.78 -18.84
C GLN A 31 15.03 24.67 -17.49
N SER A 32 13.76 24.25 -17.49
CA SER A 32 13.14 23.80 -16.26
C SER A 32 13.82 22.49 -15.87
N GLU A 33 14.79 22.56 -14.96
CA GLU A 33 15.09 21.45 -14.08
C GLU A 33 13.80 21.12 -13.34
N LYS A 34 13.10 20.11 -13.85
CA LYS A 34 12.10 19.39 -13.08
C LYS A 34 12.89 18.73 -11.96
N THR A 35 12.91 19.38 -10.80
CA THR A 35 13.42 18.82 -9.56
C THR A 35 12.53 17.62 -9.25
N ASN A 36 12.88 16.48 -9.84
CA ASN A 36 12.42 15.19 -9.40
C ASN A 36 13.05 15.03 -8.02
N THR A 37 12.34 15.50 -7.00
CA THR A 37 12.47 14.93 -5.66
C THR A 37 11.94 13.51 -5.77
N SER A 38 12.76 12.64 -6.35
CA SER A 38 12.64 11.21 -6.16
C SER A 38 12.97 11.00 -4.70
N GLU A 39 11.97 11.15 -3.84
CA GLU A 39 12.04 10.58 -2.50
C GLU A 39 12.44 9.13 -2.70
N SER A 40 13.62 8.82 -2.17
CA SER A 40 14.21 7.50 -2.17
C SER A 40 13.17 6.49 -1.71
N GLN A 41 12.55 5.82 -2.67
CA GLN A 41 11.60 4.75 -2.46
C GLN A 41 12.38 3.65 -1.74
N SER A 42 12.26 3.62 -0.42
CA SER A 42 12.66 2.45 0.35
C SER A 42 11.98 1.25 -0.32
N ASN A 43 12.73 0.17 -0.53
CA ASN A 43 12.23 -1.04 -1.20
C ASN A 43 11.06 -1.61 -0.37
N LYS A 44 9.85 -1.09 -0.60
CA LYS A 44 8.65 -1.45 0.12
C LYS A 44 8.16 -2.77 -0.46
N THR A 45 8.33 -3.83 0.30
CA THR A 45 7.84 -5.17 -0.05
C THR A 45 6.62 -5.48 0.79
N TYR A 46 5.55 -5.95 0.15
CA TYR A 46 4.36 -6.45 0.85
C TYR A 46 4.52 -7.91 1.28
N LYS A 47 3.82 -8.31 2.32
CA LYS A 47 3.73 -9.70 2.79
C LYS A 47 2.27 -10.11 2.87
N LEU A 48 1.96 -11.33 2.42
CA LEU A 48 0.62 -11.90 2.60
C LEU A 48 0.58 -12.69 3.91
N LYS A 49 -0.59 -12.66 4.59
CA LYS A 49 -0.85 -13.51 5.75
C LYS A 49 -1.05 -14.97 5.34
N PHE A 50 -1.61 -15.19 4.15
CA PHE A 50 -1.98 -16.49 3.60
C PHE A 50 -1.53 -16.58 2.15
N GLY A 51 -0.89 -17.69 1.80
CA GLY A 51 -0.32 -17.91 0.46
C GLY A 51 1.03 -17.20 0.26
N GLU A 52 1.39 -17.03 -1.00
CA GLU A 52 2.64 -16.44 -1.46
C GLU A 52 2.37 -15.19 -2.30
N LEU A 53 3.14 -14.12 -2.07
CA LEU A 53 3.14 -12.97 -2.97
C LEU A 53 3.95 -13.33 -4.21
N VAL A 54 3.30 -13.41 -5.37
CA VAL A 54 3.97 -13.70 -6.64
C VAL A 54 4.59 -12.42 -7.20
N GLU A 55 3.79 -11.36 -7.29
CA GLU A 55 4.21 -10.06 -7.79
C GLU A 55 3.32 -8.96 -7.20
N PHE A 56 3.84 -7.74 -7.19
CA PHE A 56 3.04 -6.54 -6.99
C PHE A 56 3.57 -5.44 -7.89
N ASN A 57 2.68 -4.57 -8.32
CA ASN A 57 3.02 -3.40 -9.12
C ASN A 57 2.28 -2.18 -8.56
N THR A 58 2.89 -1.01 -8.73
CA THR A 58 2.26 0.27 -8.42
C THR A 58 2.15 1.07 -9.70
N ASN A 59 0.94 1.47 -10.06
CA ASN A 59 0.68 2.36 -11.18
C ASN A 59 -0.05 3.59 -10.65
N ASP A 60 0.62 4.75 -10.68
CA ASP A 60 0.16 5.98 -10.03
C ASP A 60 -0.27 5.72 -8.58
N ASN A 61 -1.58 5.85 -8.30
CA ASN A 61 -2.17 5.62 -6.98
C ASN A 61 -2.91 4.28 -6.87
N THR A 62 -2.58 3.31 -7.73
CA THR A 62 -3.14 1.94 -7.74
C THR A 62 -2.09 0.91 -7.32
N LEU A 63 -2.43 0.06 -6.36
CA LEU A 63 -1.64 -1.11 -5.99
C LEU A 63 -2.26 -2.37 -6.59
N ILE A 64 -1.49 -3.11 -7.39
CA ILE A 64 -1.91 -4.36 -8.02
C ILE A 64 -1.15 -5.51 -7.37
N ILE A 65 -1.85 -6.53 -6.90
CA ILE A 65 -1.28 -7.66 -6.16
C ILE A 65 -1.66 -8.98 -6.83
N LYS A 66 -0.63 -9.81 -7.12
CA LYS A 66 -0.80 -11.22 -7.48
C LYS A 66 -0.41 -12.11 -6.31
N ALA A 67 -1.35 -12.94 -5.87
CA ALA A 67 -1.09 -13.98 -4.89
C ALA A 67 -1.17 -15.37 -5.50
N LYS A 68 -0.37 -16.30 -4.97
CA LYS A 68 -0.56 -17.74 -5.15
C LYS A 68 -1.10 -18.32 -3.85
N ILE A 69 -2.21 -19.06 -3.92
CA ILE A 69 -2.92 -19.57 -2.76
C ILE A 69 -3.12 -21.07 -2.85
N SER A 70 -3.51 -21.68 -1.74
CA SER A 70 -3.94 -23.07 -1.66
C SER A 70 -5.31 -23.16 -0.99
N PRO A 71 -6.10 -24.20 -1.29
CA PRO A 71 -7.36 -24.43 -0.59
C PRO A 71 -7.17 -24.49 0.92
N SER A 72 -8.12 -23.90 1.65
CA SER A 72 -8.20 -23.98 3.11
C SER A 72 -9.21 -25.05 3.53
N TYR A 73 -9.51 -25.16 4.83
CA TYR A 73 -10.45 -26.15 5.37
C TYR A 73 -11.89 -26.03 4.83
N SER A 74 -12.24 -24.89 4.22
CA SER A 74 -13.50 -24.69 3.50
C SER A 74 -13.36 -23.67 2.37
N ASN A 75 -14.28 -23.70 1.41
CA ASN A 75 -14.37 -22.72 0.33
C ASN A 75 -14.48 -21.29 0.87
N LYS A 76 -15.38 -21.08 1.85
CA LYS A 76 -15.58 -19.78 2.51
C LYS A 76 -14.31 -19.27 3.18
N THR A 77 -13.55 -20.17 3.83
CA THR A 77 -12.26 -19.80 4.44
C THR A 77 -11.25 -19.40 3.39
N THR A 78 -11.17 -20.16 2.29
CA THR A 78 -10.30 -19.85 1.16
C THR A 78 -10.59 -18.45 0.63
N ILE A 79 -11.86 -18.11 0.41
CA ILE A 79 -12.27 -16.76 0.00
C ILE A 79 -11.88 -15.71 1.06
N SER A 80 -12.20 -15.95 2.33
CA SER A 80 -11.96 -14.99 3.43
C SER A 80 -10.47 -14.69 3.64
N GLN A 81 -9.58 -15.67 3.47
CA GLN A 81 -8.13 -15.49 3.59
C GLN A 81 -7.59 -14.45 2.60
N ASN A 82 -8.16 -14.36 1.40
CA ASN A 82 -7.80 -13.33 0.42
C ASN A 82 -8.19 -11.93 0.89
N GLY A 83 -9.33 -11.79 1.56
CA GLY A 83 -9.71 -10.54 2.22
C GLY A 83 -8.75 -10.17 3.36
N TYR A 84 -8.42 -11.12 4.24
CA TYR A 84 -7.46 -10.89 5.34
C TYR A 84 -6.06 -10.49 4.88
N ASN A 85 -5.62 -10.96 3.70
CA ASN A 85 -4.38 -10.51 3.08
C ASN A 85 -4.42 -9.01 2.78
N VAL A 86 -5.47 -8.54 2.12
CA VAL A 86 -5.61 -7.13 1.74
C VAL A 86 -5.86 -6.25 2.97
N GLU A 87 -6.62 -6.73 3.95
CA GLU A 87 -6.78 -6.05 5.25
C GLU A 87 -5.42 -5.80 5.91
N ASP A 88 -4.54 -6.79 5.95
CA ASP A 88 -3.22 -6.63 6.56
C ASP A 88 -2.36 -5.60 5.81
N ILE A 89 -2.42 -5.61 4.48
CA ILE A 89 -1.71 -4.64 3.65
C ILE A 89 -2.18 -3.22 3.97
N ILE A 90 -3.50 -3.00 4.05
CA ILE A 90 -4.11 -1.69 4.36
C ILE A 90 -3.78 -1.25 5.80
N LEU A 91 -3.93 -2.14 6.78
CA LEU A 91 -3.78 -1.78 8.18
C LEU A 91 -2.31 -1.57 8.58
N ASN A 92 -1.43 -2.46 8.13
CA ASN A 92 -0.11 -2.64 8.72
C ASN A 92 1.05 -2.37 7.75
N GLN A 93 0.80 -2.32 6.45
CA GLN A 93 1.85 -2.21 5.43
C GLN A 93 1.70 -0.95 4.56
N GLY A 94 0.83 -0.03 4.97
CA GLY A 94 0.61 1.24 4.29
C GLY A 94 -0.06 1.08 2.93
N GLY A 95 -0.98 0.13 2.79
CA GLY A 95 -1.88 0.02 1.63
C GLY A 95 -2.95 1.12 1.60
N ASP A 96 -3.19 1.81 2.71
CA ASP A 96 -4.17 2.90 2.79
C ASP A 96 -3.79 4.17 2.02
N SER A 97 -2.51 4.29 1.61
CA SER A 97 -2.05 5.42 0.80
C SER A 97 -2.59 5.40 -0.64
N PHE A 98 -2.97 4.22 -1.16
CA PHE A 98 -3.47 4.07 -2.53
C PHE A 98 -4.94 4.48 -2.63
N ASP A 99 -5.36 4.90 -3.82
CA ASP A 99 -6.77 5.16 -4.14
C ASP A 99 -7.49 3.92 -4.65
N GLU A 100 -6.72 2.94 -5.13
CA GLU A 100 -7.26 1.67 -5.59
C GLU A 100 -6.32 0.51 -5.24
N ILE A 101 -6.90 -0.63 -4.86
CA ILE A 101 -6.19 -1.89 -4.71
C ILE A 101 -6.87 -2.94 -5.58
N GLN A 102 -6.13 -3.50 -6.53
CA GLN A 102 -6.55 -4.64 -7.34
C GLN A 102 -5.87 -5.90 -6.82
N TYR A 103 -6.65 -6.92 -6.51
CA TYR A 103 -6.15 -8.19 -6.00
C TYR A 103 -6.62 -9.32 -6.89
N TRP A 104 -5.70 -10.17 -7.33
CA TRP A 104 -6.06 -11.49 -7.86
C TRP A 104 -5.26 -12.59 -7.15
N ALA A 105 -5.84 -13.78 -7.08
CA ALA A 105 -5.17 -14.97 -6.61
C ALA A 105 -5.32 -16.11 -7.59
N VAL A 106 -4.24 -16.88 -7.72
CA VAL A 106 -4.14 -18.09 -8.55
C VAL A 106 -3.80 -19.28 -7.68
N ALA A 107 -4.10 -20.48 -8.17
CA ALA A 107 -3.68 -21.74 -7.55
C ALA A 107 -3.27 -22.75 -8.62
N ASP A 108 -2.45 -23.72 -8.22
CA ASP A 108 -2.17 -24.88 -9.04
C ASP A 108 -3.41 -25.80 -9.06
N MET A 109 -3.80 -26.22 -10.25
CA MET A 109 -4.88 -27.15 -10.51
C MET A 109 -4.34 -28.58 -10.59
N ASP A 110 -5.22 -29.57 -10.47
CA ASP A 110 -4.83 -30.99 -10.51
C ASP A 110 -4.17 -31.42 -11.84
N ASP A 111 -4.45 -30.69 -12.94
CA ASP A 111 -3.83 -30.90 -14.25
C ASP A 111 -2.46 -30.22 -14.40
N GLY A 112 -1.95 -29.60 -13.34
CA GLY A 112 -0.68 -28.87 -13.31
C GLY A 112 -0.76 -27.46 -13.89
N SER A 113 -1.93 -26.99 -14.33
CA SER A 113 -2.10 -25.61 -14.77
C SER A 113 -2.24 -24.65 -13.58
N GLU A 114 -1.82 -23.39 -13.76
CA GLU A 114 -2.15 -22.30 -12.83
C GLU A 114 -3.46 -21.66 -13.30
N SER A 115 -4.47 -21.60 -12.44
CA SER A 115 -5.74 -20.94 -12.77
C SER A 115 -6.14 -19.89 -11.74
N LYS A 116 -6.84 -18.86 -12.21
CA LYS A 116 -7.40 -17.80 -11.37
C LYS A 116 -8.45 -18.41 -10.43
N VAL A 117 -8.38 -18.04 -9.16
CA VAL A 117 -9.28 -18.52 -8.10
C VAL A 117 -10.21 -17.41 -7.62
N ILE A 118 -9.69 -16.19 -7.46
CA ILE A 118 -10.47 -15.04 -7.02
C ILE A 118 -9.82 -13.74 -7.52
N SER A 119 -10.61 -12.74 -7.85
CA SER A 119 -10.16 -11.37 -8.04
C SER A 119 -11.19 -10.37 -7.54
N PHE A 120 -10.74 -9.21 -7.08
CA PHE A 120 -11.61 -8.11 -6.66
C PHE A 120 -10.82 -6.79 -6.64
N THR A 121 -11.56 -5.69 -6.68
CA THR A 121 -11.04 -4.31 -6.63
C THR A 121 -11.61 -3.59 -5.42
N LEU A 122 -10.76 -2.80 -4.76
CA LEU A 122 -11.14 -1.87 -3.71
C LEU A 122 -10.86 -0.44 -4.13
N ASN A 123 -11.87 0.42 -4.06
CA ASN A 123 -11.73 1.86 -4.22
C ASN A 123 -11.35 2.55 -2.90
N LYS A 124 -11.06 3.86 -2.97
CA LYS A 124 -10.59 4.65 -1.83
C LYS A 124 -11.54 4.62 -0.63
N ASP A 125 -12.85 4.66 -0.86
CA ASP A 125 -13.84 4.63 0.22
C ASP A 125 -13.82 3.28 0.95
N GLN A 126 -13.72 2.17 0.21
CA GLN A 126 -13.60 0.84 0.79
C GLN A 126 -12.27 0.68 1.54
N ILE A 127 -11.16 1.17 0.98
CA ILE A 127 -9.85 1.16 1.64
C ILE A 127 -9.91 1.94 2.96
N ASN A 128 -10.51 3.13 2.96
CA ASN A 128 -10.70 3.94 4.16
C ASN A 128 -11.59 3.24 5.18
N ALA A 129 -12.68 2.59 4.74
CA ALA A 129 -13.56 1.82 5.63
C ALA A 129 -12.83 0.64 6.28
N ILE A 130 -11.93 -0.05 5.55
CA ILE A 130 -11.07 -1.11 6.09
C ILE A 130 -10.05 -0.50 7.07
N LYS A 131 -9.39 0.61 6.72
CA LYS A 131 -8.43 1.31 7.58
C LYS A 131 -9.05 1.72 8.92
N ASN A 132 -10.30 2.18 8.87
CA ASN A 132 -11.10 2.56 10.02
C ASN A 132 -11.80 1.37 10.70
N LYS A 133 -11.51 0.13 10.27
CA LYS A 133 -12.03 -1.14 10.83
C LYS A 133 -13.56 -1.27 10.78
N GLN A 134 -14.20 -0.59 9.83
CA GLN A 134 -15.64 -0.69 9.56
C GLN A 134 -15.97 -1.88 8.64
N ILE A 135 -15.00 -2.26 7.80
CA ILE A 135 -15.01 -3.50 7.02
C ILE A 135 -13.82 -4.34 7.50
N VAL A 136 -14.08 -5.59 7.86
CA VAL A 136 -13.06 -6.54 8.32
C VAL A 136 -12.80 -7.63 7.28
N GLY A 137 -11.66 -8.31 7.36
CA GLY A 137 -11.13 -9.17 6.30
C GLY A 137 -12.11 -10.16 5.67
N ASN A 138 -12.95 -10.84 6.47
CA ASN A 138 -13.95 -11.79 5.96
C ASN A 138 -15.16 -11.15 5.25
N GLN A 139 -15.28 -9.82 5.28
CA GLN A 139 -16.34 -9.06 4.62
C GLN A 139 -15.83 -8.31 3.38
N ILE A 140 -14.51 -8.28 3.15
CA ILE A 140 -13.89 -7.48 2.09
C ILE A 140 -14.38 -7.92 0.73
N VAL A 141 -14.32 -9.22 0.44
CA VAL A 141 -14.72 -9.77 -0.87
C VAL A 141 -16.19 -9.47 -1.16
N ASP A 142 -17.08 -9.62 -0.17
CA ASP A 142 -18.52 -9.37 -0.33
C ASP A 142 -18.86 -7.89 -0.60
N LYS A 143 -17.97 -6.97 -0.18
CA LYS A 143 -18.17 -5.52 -0.29
C LYS A 143 -17.36 -4.89 -1.40
N ALA A 144 -16.47 -5.63 -2.04
CA ALA A 144 -15.58 -5.16 -3.10
C ALA A 144 -16.32 -4.97 -4.43
N THR A 145 -15.66 -4.35 -5.41
CA THR A 145 -16.13 -4.27 -6.80
C THR A 145 -15.36 -5.23 -7.69
N ASP A 146 -15.87 -5.46 -8.91
CA ASP A 146 -15.26 -6.33 -9.92
C ASP A 146 -14.88 -7.74 -9.40
N VAL A 147 -15.74 -8.25 -8.53
CA VAL A 147 -15.54 -9.53 -7.86
C VAL A 147 -15.74 -10.67 -8.86
N TRP A 148 -14.73 -11.52 -8.98
CA TRP A 148 -14.83 -12.80 -9.64
C TRP A 148 -14.32 -13.88 -8.69
N ILE A 149 -15.08 -14.95 -8.52
CA ILE A 149 -14.72 -16.10 -7.69
C ILE A 149 -14.89 -17.34 -8.56
N LEU A 150 -13.92 -18.24 -8.51
CA LEU A 150 -14.00 -19.53 -9.19
C LEU A 150 -15.29 -20.25 -8.78
N PRO A 151 -16.17 -20.65 -9.73
CA PRO A 151 -17.51 -21.13 -9.39
C PRO A 151 -17.55 -22.33 -8.44
N SER A 152 -16.52 -23.18 -8.44
CA SER A 152 -16.42 -24.31 -7.51
C SER A 152 -16.34 -23.91 -6.04
N LEU A 153 -15.89 -22.67 -5.74
CA LEU A 153 -15.81 -22.12 -4.39
C LEU A 153 -17.12 -21.50 -3.87
N LEU A 154 -18.15 -21.41 -4.70
CA LEU A 154 -19.44 -20.83 -4.30
C LEU A 154 -20.43 -21.87 -3.73
N ASN A 155 -19.99 -23.13 -3.65
CA ASN A 155 -20.77 -24.26 -3.14
C ASN A 155 -20.48 -24.53 -1.66
#